data_AF-A0A661S9F9-F1
#
_entry.id   AF-A0A661S9F9-F1
#
_cell.length_a   1.000
_cell.length_b   1.000
_cell.length_c   1.000
_cell.angle_alpha   90.00
_cell.angle_beta   90.00
_cell.angle_gamma   90.00
#
_symmetry.space_group_name_H-M   'P 1'
#
loop_
_entity.id
_entity.type
_entity.pdbx_description
1 polymer ?
#
loop_
_entity_poly.entity_id
_entity_poly.type
_entity_poly.pdbx_seq_one_letter_code
_entity_poly.pdbx_strand_id
1 'polypeptide(L)'
;MSGKIKGTLERSAIYKLTANMLAQSRVIAKGRRIRDIRRLIETYGGKSSKWVKKSSPIFEIAGLDYEYHWYEHPGIGRVERKRKGLCASTWIAGKKGLCLSESR
;
A
#
# COMPACT_ATOMS: atom_id res chain seq x y z
N MET A 1 -36.89 -15.21 -20.63
CA MET A 1 -35.73 -14.31 -20.78
C MET A 1 -35.57 -13.52 -19.49
N SER A 2 -34.65 -13.92 -18.61
CA SER A 2 -34.30 -13.09 -17.44
C SER A 2 -32.81 -13.29 -17.16
N GLY A 3 -32.01 -12.34 -17.64
CA GLY A 3 -30.58 -12.30 -17.42
C GLY A 3 -30.28 -12.03 -15.95
N LYS A 4 -29.80 -13.05 -15.23
CA LYS A 4 -29.17 -12.88 -13.92
C LYS A 4 -27.76 -12.32 -14.15
N ILE A 5 -27.65 -11.01 -14.01
CA ILE A 5 -26.38 -10.28 -13.87
C ILE A 5 -25.62 -10.88 -12.68
N LYS A 6 -24.58 -11.66 -12.98
CA LYS A 6 -23.62 -12.15 -11.98
C LYS A 6 -22.82 -10.95 -11.52
N GLY A 7 -23.15 -10.44 -10.34
CA GLY A 7 -22.34 -9.50 -9.57
C GLY A 7 -21.03 -10.18 -9.18
N THR A 8 -20.10 -10.29 -10.13
CA THR A 8 -18.70 -10.59 -9.87
C THR A 8 -18.12 -9.33 -9.26
N LEU A 9 -18.29 -9.18 -7.94
CA LEU A 9 -17.55 -8.18 -7.18
C LEU A 9 -16.07 -8.38 -7.47
N GLU A 10 -15.51 -7.40 -8.17
CA GLU A 10 -14.10 -7.29 -8.52
C GLU A 10 -13.24 -7.38 -7.25
N ARG A 11 -12.87 -8.60 -6.86
CA ARG A 11 -11.74 -8.83 -5.94
C ARG A 11 -10.41 -8.25 -6.48
N SER A 12 -10.42 -7.74 -7.71
CA SER A 12 -9.25 -7.24 -8.42
C SER A 12 -9.12 -5.71 -8.50
N ALA A 13 -10.15 -4.95 -8.14
CA ALA A 13 -10.08 -3.48 -8.28
C ALA A 13 -9.22 -2.83 -7.19
N ILE A 14 -9.11 -3.46 -6.01
CA ILE A 14 -8.56 -2.76 -4.84
C ILE A 14 -7.03 -2.63 -4.92
N TYR A 15 -6.27 -3.47 -5.65
CA TYR A 15 -4.80 -3.52 -5.49
C TYR A 15 -3.95 -2.71 -6.48
N LYS A 16 -4.54 -2.01 -7.46
CA LYS A 16 -3.74 -1.25 -8.45
C LYS A 16 -3.50 0.18 -7.95
N LEU A 17 -2.25 0.49 -7.60
CA LEU A 17 -1.76 1.87 -7.54
C LEU A 17 -2.07 2.54 -8.88
N THR A 18 -2.87 3.60 -8.87
CA THR A 18 -3.16 4.35 -10.08
C THR A 18 -1.91 5.11 -10.52
N ALA A 19 -1.80 5.44 -11.82
CA ALA A 19 -0.70 6.25 -12.33
C ALA A 19 -0.59 7.58 -11.58
N ASN A 20 -1.73 8.18 -11.21
CA ASN A 20 -1.77 9.40 -10.42
C ASN A 20 -1.18 9.20 -9.00
N MET A 21 -1.52 8.11 -8.32
CA MET A 21 -0.95 7.80 -6.99
C MET A 21 0.56 7.54 -7.03
N LEU A 22 1.08 6.99 -8.14
CA LEU A 22 2.52 6.82 -8.35
C LEU A 22 3.19 8.16 -8.63
N ALA A 23 2.59 9.02 -9.45
CA ALA A 23 3.09 10.36 -9.75
C ALA A 23 3.16 11.23 -8.49
N GLN A 24 2.18 11.07 -7.58
CA GLN A 24 2.12 11.78 -6.30
C GLN A 24 2.85 11.05 -5.16
N SER A 25 3.57 9.96 -5.46
CA SER A 25 4.26 9.18 -4.44
C SER A 25 5.42 9.94 -3.80
N ARG A 26 5.60 9.76 -2.49
CA ARG A 26 6.71 10.35 -1.74
C ARG A 26 7.67 9.28 -1.23
N VAL A 27 8.96 9.58 -1.24
CA VAL A 27 9.97 8.71 -0.61
C VAL A 27 9.97 8.95 0.90
N ILE A 28 9.79 7.89 1.67
CA ILE A 28 9.73 7.95 3.14
C ILE A 28 10.99 7.41 3.82
N ALA A 29 11.75 6.52 3.16
CA ALA A 29 13.05 6.06 3.63
C ALA A 29 13.93 5.55 2.48
N LYS A 30 15.24 5.60 2.66
CA LYS A 30 16.23 5.07 1.70
C LYS A 30 17.29 4.24 2.41
N GLY A 31 17.73 3.19 1.74
CA GLY A 31 18.79 2.26 2.15
C GLY A 31 18.77 1.91 3.63
N ARG A 32 19.87 2.20 4.35
CA ARG A 32 20.04 1.80 5.76
C ARG A 32 18.99 2.39 6.72
N ARG A 33 18.25 3.43 6.32
CA ARG A 33 17.15 4.00 7.11
C ARG A 33 15.86 3.16 7.02
N ILE A 34 15.81 2.17 6.12
CA ILE A 34 14.73 1.21 6.03
C ILE A 34 14.98 0.12 7.08
N ARG A 35 14.06 -0.02 8.05
CA ARG A 35 14.18 -1.02 9.12
C ARG A 35 14.32 -2.46 8.58
N ASP A 36 13.55 -2.79 7.54
CA ASP A 36 13.51 -4.14 6.96
C ASP A 36 14.57 -4.36 5.87
N ILE A 37 15.60 -3.50 5.78
CA ILE A 37 16.57 -3.52 4.67
C ILE A 37 17.33 -4.84 4.56
N ARG A 38 17.63 -5.48 5.70
CA ARG A 38 18.31 -6.79 5.74
C ARG A 38 17.44 -7.86 5.06
N ARG A 39 16.18 -7.98 5.47
CA ARG A 39 15.21 -8.89 4.87
C ARG A 39 15.10 -8.68 3.35
N LEU A 40 15.03 -7.43 2.89
CA LEU A 40 14.92 -7.12 1.45
C LEU A 40 16.14 -7.60 0.65
N ILE A 41 17.34 -7.42 1.20
CA ILE A 41 18.58 -7.89 0.57
C ILE A 41 18.66 -9.41 0.60
N GLU A 42 18.29 -10.05 1.70
CA GLU A 42 18.30 -11.51 1.82
C GLU A 42 17.28 -12.17 0.88
N THR A 43 16.11 -11.55 0.72
CA THR A 43 15.01 -12.11 -0.11
C THR A 43 15.21 -11.83 -1.60
N TYR A 44 15.65 -10.62 -1.96
CA TYR A 44 15.66 -10.15 -3.35
C TYR A 44 17.05 -9.75 -3.87
N GLY A 45 18.06 -9.70 -3.00
CA GLY A 45 19.41 -9.25 -3.34
C GLY A 45 19.53 -7.72 -3.47
N GLY A 46 20.63 -7.31 -4.10
CA GLY A 46 20.89 -5.90 -4.41
C GLY A 46 21.66 -5.13 -3.34
N LYS A 47 21.97 -3.87 -3.67
CA LYS A 47 22.71 -2.98 -2.76
C LYS A 47 21.72 -2.28 -1.84
N SER A 48 21.99 -2.34 -0.53
CA SER A 48 21.18 -1.64 0.49
C SER A 48 20.88 -0.19 0.09
N SER A 49 21.88 0.57 -0.36
CA SER A 49 21.75 1.98 -0.74
C SER A 49 20.75 2.27 -1.86
N LYS A 50 20.42 1.29 -2.69
CA LYS A 50 19.51 1.44 -3.83
C LYS A 50 18.06 1.12 -3.48
N TRP A 51 17.79 0.53 -2.33
CA TRP A 51 16.42 0.29 -1.86
C TRP A 51 15.77 1.60 -1.40
N VAL A 52 14.54 1.81 -1.85
CA VAL A 52 13.74 2.98 -1.53
C VAL A 52 12.39 2.54 -1.01
N LYS A 53 11.96 3.10 0.12
CA LYS A 53 10.59 2.94 0.63
C LYS A 53 9.79 4.16 0.24
N LYS A 54 8.67 3.95 -0.45
CA LYS A 54 7.75 4.99 -0.89
C LYS A 54 6.39 4.85 -0.23
N SER A 55 5.66 5.95 -0.21
CA SER A 55 4.28 6.03 0.21
C SER A 55 3.42 6.75 -0.83
N SER A 56 2.16 6.34 -0.99
CA SER A 56 1.18 7.08 -1.79
C SER A 56 0.64 8.28 -0.99
N PRO A 57 -0.05 9.23 -1.65
CA PRO A 57 -1.00 10.07 -0.94
C PRO A 57 -2.07 9.22 -0.23
N ILE A 58 -2.71 9.81 0.78
CA ILE A 58 -3.88 9.22 1.43
C ILE A 58 -5.04 9.25 0.44
N PHE A 59 -5.80 8.17 0.37
CA PHE A 59 -6.99 8.08 -0.46
C PHE A 59 -8.12 7.38 0.29
N GLU A 60 -9.35 7.78 0.00
CA GLU A 60 -10.53 7.23 0.64
C GLU A 60 -11.12 6.09 -0.19
N ILE A 61 -11.48 4.98 0.46
CA ILE A 61 -12.34 3.94 -0.13
C ILE A 61 -13.46 3.67 0.87
N ALA A 62 -14.72 3.84 0.44
CA ALA A 62 -15.90 3.57 1.25
C ALA A 62 -15.88 4.26 2.63
N GLY A 63 -15.46 5.54 2.68
CA GLY A 63 -15.40 6.33 3.93
C GLY A 63 -14.22 5.99 4.85
N LEU A 64 -13.27 5.19 4.39
CA LEU A 64 -12.06 4.84 5.14
C LEU A 64 -10.81 5.33 4.41
N ASP A 65 -9.89 5.93 5.19
CA ASP A 65 -8.61 6.42 4.67
C ASP A 65 -7.59 5.28 4.54
N TYR A 66 -6.87 5.26 3.43
CA TYR A 66 -5.84 4.29 3.14
C TYR A 66 -4.56 4.95 2.64
N GLU A 67 -3.44 4.28 2.89
CA GLU A 67 -2.14 4.66 2.37
C GLU A 67 -1.39 3.42 1.88
N TYR A 68 -0.82 3.49 0.68
CA TYR A 68 0.03 2.42 0.15
C TYR A 68 1.48 2.66 0.54
N HIS A 69 2.14 1.64 1.09
CA HIS A 69 3.58 1.62 1.32
C HIS A 69 4.23 0.56 0.42
N TRP A 70 5.33 0.89 -0.24
CA TRP A 70 6.08 -0.10 -1.02
C TRP A 70 7.57 0.10 -0.96
N TYR A 71 8.30 -0.96 -1.27
CA TYR A 71 9.74 -0.99 -1.45
C TYR A 71 10.06 -1.11 -2.94
N GLU A 72 11.02 -0.34 -3.42
CA GLU A 72 11.45 -0.33 -4.81
C GLU A 72 12.98 -0.40 -4.88
N HIS A 73 13.49 -1.20 -5.82
CA HIS A 73 14.91 -1.21 -6.16
C HIS A 73 15.07 -0.98 -7.69
N PRO A 74 15.45 0.22 -8.14
CA PRO A 74 15.47 0.56 -9.57
C PRO A 74 16.44 -0.30 -10.38
N GLY A 75 17.53 -0.79 -9.76
CA GLY A 75 18.50 -1.66 -10.45
C GLY A 75 18.09 -3.13 -10.60
N ILE A 76 16.98 -3.57 -10.00
CA ILE A 76 16.50 -4.97 -10.08
C ILE A 76 15.05 -5.00 -10.60
N GLY A 77 14.38 -3.84 -10.68
CA GLY A 77 12.98 -3.75 -11.10
C GLY A 77 11.99 -4.40 -10.13
N ARG A 78 12.37 -4.58 -8.86
CA ARG A 78 11.52 -5.23 -7.85
C ARG A 78 10.71 -4.21 -7.06
N VAL A 79 9.43 -4.53 -6.88
CA VAL A 79 8.47 -3.73 -6.11
C VAL A 79 7.69 -4.64 -5.14
N GLU A 80 7.91 -4.49 -3.83
CA GLU A 80 7.12 -5.17 -2.80
C GLU A 80 6.12 -4.18 -2.20
N ARG A 81 4.81 -4.49 -2.22
CA ARG A 81 3.73 -3.57 -1.86
C ARG A 81 2.98 -4.05 -0.62
N LYS A 82 2.61 -3.11 0.25
CA LYS A 82 1.75 -3.31 1.41
C LYS A 82 0.74 -2.16 1.51
N ARG A 83 -0.55 -2.48 1.58
CA ARG A 83 -1.57 -1.47 1.94
C ARG A 83 -1.60 -1.32 3.45
N LYS A 84 -1.68 -0.08 3.93
CA LYS A 84 -1.94 0.22 5.33
C LYS A 84 -3.28 0.97 5.41
N GLY A 85 -4.24 0.42 6.17
CA GLY A 85 -5.42 1.19 6.57
C GLY A 85 -4.98 2.29 7.53
N LEU A 86 -5.34 3.53 7.23
CA LEU A 86 -5.24 4.61 8.18
C LEU A 86 -6.61 4.66 8.87
N CYS A 87 -6.66 4.29 10.14
CA CYS A 87 -7.92 4.41 10.88
C CYS A 87 -8.36 5.86 10.78
N ALA A 88 -9.50 6.10 10.15
CA ALA A 88 -10.03 7.45 9.96
C ALA A 88 -10.11 8.10 11.33
N SER A 89 -9.39 9.20 11.52
CA SER A 89 -9.50 10.06 12.70
C SER A 89 -10.81 10.87 12.69
N THR A 90 -11.69 10.62 11.73
CA THR A 90 -13.02 11.22 11.64
C THR A 90 -13.93 10.59 12.69
N TRP A 91 -14.31 11.41 13.66
CA TRP A 91 -15.36 11.11 14.63
C TRP A 91 -16.69 10.83 13.91
N ILE A 92 -16.99 9.55 13.68
CA ILE A 92 -18.33 9.12 13.27
C ILE A 92 -19.00 8.52 14.50
N ALA A 93 -19.94 9.29 15.07
CA ALA A 93 -20.98 8.80 15.99
C ALA A 93 -20.51 7.94 17.19
N GLY A 94 -19.54 8.42 17.98
CA GLY A 94 -19.34 7.95 19.35
C GLY A 94 -18.90 6.49 19.56
N LYS A 95 -18.48 5.78 18.51
CA LYS A 95 -17.91 4.42 18.63
C LYS A 95 -16.45 4.44 18.16
N LYS A 96 -15.55 3.88 18.98
CA LYS A 96 -14.14 3.65 18.60
C LYS A 96 -14.11 2.87 17.29
N GLY A 97 -13.64 3.52 16.22
CA GLY A 97 -13.45 2.91 14.90
C GLY A 97 -12.53 1.69 15.01
N LEU A 98 -13.02 0.55 14.56
CA LEU A 98 -12.29 -0.71 14.53
C LEU A 98 -11.19 -0.58 13.48
N CYS A 99 -9.94 -0.45 13.94
CA CYS A 99 -8.76 -0.55 13.10
C CYS A 99 -8.63 -1.99 12.56
N LEU A 100 -9.04 -2.23 11.31
CA LEU A 100 -8.71 -3.48 10.60
C LEU A 100 -7.23 -3.45 10.21
N SER A 101 -6.37 -3.79 11.16
CA SER A 101 -4.99 -4.19 10.87
C SER A 101 -5.02 -5.64 10.37
N GLU A 102 -5.16 -5.82 9.07
CA GLU A 102 -5.00 -7.14 8.47
C GLU A 102 -3.54 -7.58 8.63
N SER A 103 -3.34 -8.57 9.50
CA SER A 103 -2.07 -9.19 9.88
C SER A 103 -2.08 -10.65 9.41
N ARG A 104 -1.25 -10.97 8.42
CA ARG A 104 -0.22 -12.04 8.41
C ARG A 104 0.15 -12.38 6.98
#